data_AF-A0A970KCE9-F1
#
_entry.id   AF-A0A970KCE9-F1
#
_cell.length_a   1.000
_cell.length_b   1.000
_cell.length_c   1.000
_cell.angle_alpha   90.00
_cell.angle_beta   90.00
_cell.angle_gamma   90.00
#
_symmetry.space_group_name_H-M   'P 1'
#
loop_
_entity.id
_entity.type
_entity.pdbx_description
1 polymer ?
#
loop_
_entity_poly.entity_id
_entity_poly.type
_entity_poly.pdbx_seq_one_letter_code
_entity_poly.pdbx_strand_id
1 'polypeptide(L)'
;MPKQNTCNKLLLVIIALLFALNLKAAMVTNLPVTVFQPDGTKLELLASGDEYHNWLHDKNNYTIIRHPESGYLCYAEQDRENVKA
;
A
#
# COMPACT_ATOMS: atom_id res chain seq x y z
N MET A 1 -11.11 48.27 0.90
CA MET A 1 -9.98 47.79 1.71
C MET A 1 -10.45 46.64 2.58
N PRO A 2 -9.88 45.42 2.49
CA PRO A 2 -10.27 44.32 3.36
C PRO A 2 -10.00 44.70 4.82
N LYS A 3 -10.95 44.41 5.72
CA LYS A 3 -10.79 44.69 7.16
C LYS A 3 -9.65 43.82 7.72
N GLN A 4 -8.88 44.34 8.68
CA GLN A 4 -7.72 43.66 9.30
C GLN A 4 -8.03 42.21 9.73
N ASN A 5 -9.23 41.96 10.26
CA ASN A 5 -9.72 40.64 10.65
C ASN A 5 -9.89 39.65 9.48
N THR A 6 -10.14 40.14 8.27
CA THR A 6 -10.24 39.36 7.03
C THR A 6 -8.85 38.93 6.57
N CYS A 7 -7.85 39.83 6.71
CA CYS A 7 -6.45 39.54 6.43
C CYS A 7 -5.89 38.46 7.38
N ASN A 8 -6.19 38.55 8.68
CA ASN A 8 -5.77 37.54 9.67
C ASN A 8 -6.41 36.17 9.41
N LYS A 9 -7.70 36.12 9.04
CA LYS A 9 -8.37 34.86 8.66
C LYS A 9 -7.77 34.23 7.41
N LEU A 10 -7.47 35.06 6.40
CA LEU A 10 -6.80 34.62 5.18
C LEU A 10 -5.41 34.04 5.48
N LEU A 11 -4.64 34.71 6.34
CA LEU A 11 -3.34 34.22 6.78
C LEU A 11 -3.42 32.85 7.46
N LEU A 12 -4.40 32.64 8.36
CA LEU A 12 -4.60 31.34 9.01
C LEU A 12 -4.96 30.22 8.01
N VAL A 13 -5.78 30.52 7.00
CA VAL A 13 -6.12 29.55 5.95
C VAL A 13 -4.89 29.18 5.12
N ILE A 14 -4.06 30.16 4.76
CA ILE A 14 -2.81 29.93 4.02
C ILE A 14 -1.86 29.05 4.85
N ILE A 15 -1.70 29.33 6.15
CA ILE A 15 -0.88 28.52 7.05
C ILE A 15 -1.41 27.09 7.13
N ALA A 16 -2.73 26.90 7.28
CA ALA A 16 -3.34 25.57 7.31
C ALA A 16 -3.13 24.79 5.99
N LEU A 17 -3.25 25.47 4.85
CA LEU A 17 -2.97 24.88 3.53
C LEU A 17 -1.51 24.45 3.39
N LEU A 18 -0.55 25.26 3.87
CA LEU A 18 0.88 24.92 3.86
C LEU A 18 1.19 23.67 4.70
N PHE A 19 0.51 23.48 5.84
CA PHE A 19 0.65 22.27 6.64
C PHE A 19 0.04 21.04 5.96
N ALA A 20 -1.10 21.19 5.28
CA ALA A 20 -1.75 20.08 4.58
C ALA A 20 -0.90 19.48 3.45
N LEU A 21 0.03 20.24 2.87
CA LEU A 21 0.96 19.74 1.84
C LEU A 21 1.93 18.65 2.33
N ASN A 22 2.05 18.44 3.65
CA ASN A 22 2.95 17.45 4.25
C ASN A 22 2.26 16.12 4.60
N LEU A 23 0.97 15.97 4.31
CA LEU A 23 0.28 14.69 4.46
C LEU A 23 0.84 13.71 3.42
N LYS A 24 1.58 12.70 3.89
CA LYS A 24 2.07 11.60 3.06
C LYS A 24 1.26 10.36 3.33
N ALA A 25 0.85 9.66 2.27
CA ALA A 25 0.35 8.29 2.40
C ALA A 25 1.49 7.40 2.90
N ALA A 26 1.19 6.43 3.78
CA ALA A 26 2.18 5.50 4.33
C ALA A 26 2.45 4.32 3.36
N MET A 27 2.64 4.63 2.08
CA MET A 27 2.89 3.63 1.05
C MET A 27 4.29 3.02 1.23
N VAL A 28 4.33 1.71 1.44
CA VAL A 28 5.53 0.88 1.41
C VAL A 28 5.62 0.21 0.05
N THR A 29 6.80 0.23 -0.56
CA THR A 29 7.05 -0.44 -1.84
C THR A 29 8.27 -1.34 -1.75
N ASN A 30 8.16 -2.54 -2.31
CA ASN A 30 9.24 -3.50 -2.45
C ASN A 30 9.95 -3.83 -1.13
N LEU A 31 9.21 -3.94 -0.01
CA LEU A 31 9.78 -4.36 1.26
C LEU A 31 10.16 -5.86 1.15
N PRO A 32 11.45 -6.23 1.26
CA PRO A 32 11.84 -7.64 1.20
C PRO A 32 11.29 -8.40 2.41
N VAL A 33 10.66 -9.55 2.14
CA VAL A 33 10.10 -10.42 3.18
C VAL A 33 10.43 -11.87 2.88
N THR A 34 10.82 -12.60 3.93
CA THR A 34 10.97 -14.05 3.88
C THR A 34 9.67 -14.70 4.34
N VAL A 35 9.13 -15.61 3.54
CA VAL A 35 7.92 -16.39 3.87
C VAL A 35 8.18 -17.88 3.72
N PHE A 36 7.58 -18.71 4.57
CA PHE A 36 7.69 -20.17 4.48
C PHE A 36 6.40 -20.78 3.96
N GLN A 37 6.54 -21.74 3.04
CA GLN A 37 5.46 -22.60 2.58
C GLN A 37 5.06 -23.62 3.67
N PRO A 38 3.91 -24.29 3.53
CA PRO A 38 3.50 -25.34 4.47
C PRO A 38 4.51 -26.49 4.63
N ASP A 39 5.28 -26.80 3.58
CA ASP A 39 6.35 -27.81 3.61
C ASP A 39 7.69 -27.29 4.15
N GLY A 40 7.76 -26.03 4.56
CA GLY A 40 8.99 -25.38 5.04
C GLY A 40 9.88 -24.80 3.96
N THR A 41 9.49 -24.88 2.68
CA THR A 41 10.22 -24.20 1.58
C THR A 41 10.25 -22.70 1.85
N LYS A 42 11.45 -22.12 1.79
CA LYS A 42 11.69 -20.69 1.97
C LYS A 42 11.43 -19.92 0.66
N LEU A 43 10.66 -18.86 0.73
CA LEU A 43 10.45 -17.89 -0.36
C LEU A 43 10.97 -16.52 0.04
N GLU A 44 11.63 -15.86 -0.91
CA GLU A 44 12.04 -14.45 -0.80
C GLU A 44 11.13 -13.62 -1.70
N LEU A 45 10.23 -12.85 -1.08
CA LEU A 45 9.18 -12.08 -1.76
C LEU A 45 9.31 -10.59 -1.42
N LEU A 46 8.47 -9.79 -2.05
CA LEU A 46 8.32 -8.37 -1.77
C LEU A 46 6.91 -8.10 -1.26
N ALA A 47 6.79 -7.24 -0.25
CA ALA A 47 5.54 -6.70 0.22
C ALA A 47 5.43 -5.22 -0.19
N SER A 48 4.29 -4.85 -0.73
CA SER A 48 3.94 -3.45 -1.04
C SER A 48 2.53 -3.16 -0.52
N GLY A 49 2.24 -1.89 -0.25
CA GLY A 49 0.92 -1.48 0.24
C GLY A 49 0.96 -0.34 1.25
N ASP A 50 -0.21 -0.02 1.77
CA ASP A 50 -0.46 0.93 2.86
C ASP A 50 -1.28 0.27 3.97
N GLU A 51 -1.83 1.06 4.89
CA GLU A 51 -2.64 0.58 6.01
C GLU A 51 -3.99 -0.06 5.61
N TYR A 52 -4.47 0.17 4.38
CA TYR A 52 -5.74 -0.37 3.88
C TYR A 52 -5.56 -1.58 2.97
N HIS A 53 -4.47 -1.62 2.21
CA HIS A 53 -4.22 -2.68 1.25
C HIS A 53 -2.73 -3.03 1.18
N ASN A 54 -2.41 -4.31 1.34
CA ASN A 54 -1.08 -4.85 1.07
C ASN A 54 -1.15 -6.13 0.25
N TRP A 55 -0.07 -6.43 -0.46
CA TRP A 55 0.06 -7.66 -1.23
C TRP A 55 1.51 -8.14 -1.27
N LEU A 56 1.66 -9.45 -1.47
CA LEU A 56 2.94 -10.07 -1.79
C LEU A 56 3.11 -10.12 -3.29
N HIS A 57 4.34 -9.93 -3.76
CA HIS A 57 4.67 -10.05 -5.18
C HIS A 57 6.13 -10.43 -5.38
N ASP A 58 6.46 -10.87 -6.60
CA ASP A 58 7.84 -11.07 -7.00
C ASP A 58 8.51 -9.78 -7.52
N LYS A 59 9.77 -9.88 -7.93
CA LYS A 59 10.56 -8.77 -8.48
C LYS A 59 9.99 -8.15 -9.77
N ASN A 60 9.13 -8.88 -10.48
CA ASN A 60 8.46 -8.42 -11.70
C ASN A 60 7.04 -7.91 -11.42
N ASN A 61 6.68 -7.77 -10.14
CA ASN A 61 5.38 -7.31 -9.67
C ASN A 61 4.21 -8.26 -9.99
N TYR A 62 4.47 -9.57 -10.13
CA TYR A 62 3.39 -10.57 -10.17
C TYR A 62 2.89 -10.84 -8.76
N THR A 63 1.59 -10.66 -8.55
CA THR A 63 0.92 -10.87 -7.26
C THR A 63 0.97 -12.34 -6.85
N ILE A 64 1.24 -12.55 -5.58
CA ILE A 64 1.31 -13.87 -4.95
C ILE A 64 0.22 -13.91 -3.87
N ILE A 65 -0.64 -14.92 -3.93
CA ILE A 65 -1.75 -15.12 -2.99
C ILE A 65 -1.67 -16.51 -2.37
N ARG A 66 -2.43 -16.72 -1.30
CA ARG A 66 -2.53 -18.03 -0.66
C ARG A 66 -3.66 -18.82 -1.28
N HIS A 67 -3.36 -20.03 -1.75
CA HIS A 67 -4.37 -20.98 -2.16
C HIS A 67 -5.25 -21.36 -0.96
N PRO A 68 -6.59 -21.25 -1.06
CA PRO A 68 -7.49 -21.39 0.08
C PRO A 68 -7.50 -22.79 0.68
N GLU A 69 -7.34 -23.84 -0.13
CA GLU A 69 -7.37 -25.23 0.35
C GLU A 69 -5.99 -25.75 0.80
N SER A 70 -4.97 -25.69 -0.06
CA SER A 70 -3.64 -26.22 0.25
C SER A 70 -2.81 -25.32 1.18
N GLY A 71 -3.16 -24.04 1.31
CA GLY A 71 -2.39 -23.07 2.09
C GLY A 71 -1.08 -22.63 1.45
N TYR A 72 -0.72 -23.15 0.27
CA TYR A 72 0.49 -22.74 -0.45
C TYR A 72 0.34 -21.33 -1.01
N LEU A 73 1.44 -20.57 -1.05
CA LEU A 73 1.52 -19.34 -1.82
C LEU A 73 1.77 -19.66 -3.30
N CYS A 74 0.95 -19.10 -4.17
CA CYS A 74 1.01 -19.26 -5.63
C CYS A 74 0.82 -17.92 -6.33
N TYR A 75 1.13 -17.87 -7.62
CA TYR A 75 0.84 -16.70 -8.44
C TYR A 75 -0.67 -16.54 -8.62
N ALA A 76 -1.16 -15.32 -8.44
CA ALA A 76 -2.54 -14.98 -8.71
C ALA A 76 -2.87 -15.10 -10.20
N GLU A 77 -3.99 -15.76 -10.51
CA GLU A 77 -4.61 -15.77 -11.83
C GLU A 77 -5.81 -14.82 -11.84
N GLN A 78 -5.96 -14.05 -12.91
CA GLN A 78 -7.11 -13.20 -13.11
C GLN A 78 -8.31 -14.02 -13.60
N ASP A 79 -9.46 -13.91 -12.93
CA ASP A 79 -10.73 -14.48 -13.34
C ASP A 79 -11.80 -13.39 -13.46
N ARG A 80 -11.89 -12.81 -14.66
CA ARG A 80 -12.70 -11.62 -14.94
C ARG A 80 -12.32 -10.46 -14.01
N GLU A 81 -13.24 -10.08 -13.12
CA GLU A 81 -13.07 -9.05 -12.09
C GLU A 81 -12.51 -9.60 -10.76
N ASN A 82 -12.25 -10.91 -10.69
CA ASN A 82 -11.73 -11.58 -9.50
C ASN A 82 -10.29 -12.03 -9.69
N VAL A 83 -9.67 -12.41 -8.57
CA VAL A 83 -8.35 -13.03 -8.52
C VAL A 83 -8.49 -14.37 -7.82
N LYS A 84 -7.85 -15.41 -8.36
CA LYS A 84 -7.84 -16.76 -7.80
C LYS A 84 -6.41 -17.32 -7.75
N ALA A 85 -6.27 -18.36 -6.95
CA ALA A 85 -5.03 -19.06 -6.69
C ALA A 85 -4.76 -20.15 -7.74
#